data_AF-A0ABD6EQX9-F1
#
_entry.id   AF-A0ABD6EQX9-F1
#
_cell.length_a   1.000
_cell.length_b   1.000
_cell.length_c   1.000
_cell.angle_alpha   90.00
_cell.angle_beta   90.00
_cell.angle_gamma   90.00
#
_symmetry.space_group_name_H-M   'P 1'
#
loop_
_entity.id
_entity.type
_entity.pdbx_description
1 polymer ?
#
loop_
_entity_poly.entity_id
_entity_poly.type
_entity_poly.pdbx_seq_one_letter_code
_entity_poly.pdbx_strand_id
1 'polypeptide(L)'
;MKDVALSVLFCLFISLLLLYKRQRARSQSELKSLSAKLTQLKSMENHFDDVQKKFEEERRKRQSINEIAENENKQVQTLKSQLLEAERLLENSYSAPLALQPLLRRTCELEMSYISQQRLECIAEMKEAVELIDKLRRKQSSLISSIKLATGASSGTDQIDSKIYSLKARMEKISLAMSECHQRWIEVESLCGFPLMITSDGSGSVIRPSPSNTSSFYRDSGSSK
;
A
#
# COMPACT_ATOMS: atom_id res chain seq x y z
N MET A 1 -11.71 -120.46 43.31
CA MET A 1 -12.86 -119.53 43.39
C MET A 1 -12.44 -118.15 43.92
N LYS A 2 -11.74 -118.06 45.06
CA LYS A 2 -11.33 -116.78 45.68
C LYS A 2 -10.30 -115.97 44.86
N ASP A 3 -9.32 -116.63 44.25
CA ASP A 3 -8.27 -115.94 43.48
C ASP A 3 -8.79 -115.32 42.16
N VAL A 4 -9.81 -115.93 41.56
CA VAL A 4 -10.49 -115.43 40.37
C VAL A 4 -11.32 -114.18 40.71
N ALA A 5 -12.04 -114.20 41.83
CA ALA A 5 -12.81 -113.03 42.29
C ALA A 5 -11.91 -111.83 42.63
N LEU A 6 -10.75 -112.09 43.25
CA LEU A 6 -9.76 -111.04 43.56
C LEU A 6 -9.16 -110.43 42.28
N SER A 7 -8.88 -111.27 41.27
CA SER A 7 -8.38 -110.81 39.97
C SER A 7 -9.40 -109.96 39.20
N VAL A 8 -10.68 -110.35 39.20
CA VAL A 8 -11.75 -109.56 38.59
C VAL A 8 -11.91 -108.20 39.28
N LEU A 9 -11.89 -108.17 40.62
CA LEU A 9 -11.94 -106.93 41.38
C LEU A 9 -10.76 -106.00 41.07
N PHE A 10 -9.55 -106.58 40.96
CA PHE A 10 -8.34 -105.84 40.61
C PHE A 10 -8.41 -105.27 39.19
N CYS A 11 -8.91 -106.03 38.22
CA CYS A 11 -9.14 -105.56 36.85
C CYS A 11 -10.14 -104.39 36.80
N LEU A 12 -11.26 -104.49 37.53
CA LEU A 12 -12.26 -103.40 37.61
C LEU A 12 -11.67 -102.14 38.25
N PHE A 13 -10.88 -102.30 39.32
CA PHE A 13 -10.20 -101.19 39.98
C PHE A 13 -9.20 -100.51 39.05
N ILE A 14 -8.40 -101.27 38.30
CA ILE A 14 -7.50 -100.73 37.28
C ILE A 14 -8.29 -100.00 36.19
N SER A 15 -9.40 -100.56 35.70
CA SER A 15 -10.24 -99.91 34.69
C SER A 15 -10.78 -98.57 35.19
N LEU A 16 -11.25 -98.49 36.44
CA LEU A 16 -11.70 -97.24 37.07
C LEU A 16 -10.57 -96.20 37.16
N LEU A 17 -9.37 -96.62 37.57
CA LEU A 17 -8.20 -95.72 37.63
C LEU A 17 -7.79 -95.21 36.24
N LEU A 18 -7.85 -96.05 35.21
CA LEU A 18 -7.57 -95.64 33.83
C LEU A 18 -8.62 -94.65 33.31
N LEU A 19 -9.91 -94.90 33.58
CA LEU A 19 -10.98 -93.98 33.23
C LEU A 19 -10.84 -92.64 33.96
N TYR A 20 -10.54 -92.66 35.26
CA TYR A 20 -10.30 -91.44 36.05
C TYR A 20 -9.10 -90.65 35.53
N LYS A 21 -7.97 -91.31 35.23
CA LYS A 21 -6.79 -90.65 34.61
C LYS A 21 -7.11 -90.07 33.24
N ARG A 22 -7.83 -90.81 32.39
CA ARG A 22 -8.23 -90.36 31.05
C ARG A 22 -9.21 -89.19 31.11
N GLN A 23 -10.16 -89.21 32.05
CA GLN A 23 -11.10 -88.12 32.29
C GLN A 23 -10.37 -86.87 32.81
N ARG A 24 -9.48 -87.01 33.79
CA ARG A 24 -8.66 -85.91 34.30
C ARG A 24 -7.74 -85.32 33.22
N ALA A 25 -7.13 -86.15 32.37
CA ALA A 25 -6.33 -85.71 31.24
C ALA A 25 -7.18 -84.91 30.22
N ARG A 26 -8.40 -85.38 29.94
CA ARG A 26 -9.35 -84.67 29.05
C ARG A 26 -9.76 -83.32 29.62
N SER A 27 -10.18 -83.25 30.87
CA SER A 27 -10.53 -81.98 31.54
C SER A 27 -9.33 -81.02 31.62
N GLN A 28 -8.11 -81.52 31.85
CA GLN A 28 -6.90 -80.70 31.81
C GLN A 28 -6.59 -80.17 30.41
N SER A 29 -6.86 -80.94 29.35
CA SER A 29 -6.69 -80.46 27.97
C SER A 29 -7.71 -79.36 27.61
N GLU A 30 -8.95 -79.50 28.08
CA GLU A 30 -10.01 -78.49 27.90
C GLU A 30 -9.66 -77.20 28.67
N LEU A 31 -9.21 -77.31 29.93
CA LEU A 31 -8.76 -76.15 30.71
C LEU A 31 -7.54 -75.45 30.07
N LYS A 32 -6.57 -76.20 29.53
CA LYS A 32 -5.44 -75.62 28.79
C LYS A 32 -5.91 -74.88 27.53
N SER A 33 -6.85 -75.47 26.79
CA SER A 33 -7.44 -74.84 25.60
C SER A 33 -8.22 -73.57 25.95
N LEU A 34 -9.04 -73.59 27.00
CA LEU A 34 -9.78 -72.43 27.49
C LEU A 34 -8.84 -71.33 28.00
N SER A 35 -7.80 -71.69 28.76
CA SER A 35 -6.76 -70.76 29.20
C SER A 35 -6.08 -70.08 28.02
N ALA A 36 -5.74 -70.82 26.95
CA ALA A 36 -5.15 -70.26 25.75
C ALA A 36 -6.11 -69.29 25.03
N LYS A 37 -7.40 -69.64 24.93
CA LYS A 37 -8.43 -68.76 24.37
C LYS A 37 -8.61 -67.48 25.19
N LEU A 38 -8.58 -67.56 26.53
CA LEU A 38 -8.65 -66.39 27.41
C LEU A 38 -7.44 -65.46 27.22
N THR A 39 -6.22 -66.02 27.14
CA THR A 39 -5.02 -65.21 26.86
C THR A 39 -5.08 -64.55 25.50
N GLN A 40 -5.63 -65.23 24.49
CA GLN A 40 -5.84 -64.66 23.16
C GLN A 40 -6.85 -63.52 23.19
N LEU A 41 -8.02 -63.71 23.85
CA LEU A 41 -9.02 -62.66 24.01
C LEU A 41 -8.46 -61.44 24.74
N LYS A 42 -7.67 -61.65 25.81
CA LYS A 42 -7.00 -60.55 26.53
C LYS A 42 -5.99 -59.82 25.66
N SER A 43 -5.24 -60.54 24.83
CA SER A 43 -4.32 -59.92 23.87
C SER A 43 -5.05 -59.12 22.80
N MET A 44 -6.20 -59.61 22.32
CA MET A 44 -7.04 -58.90 21.35
C MET A 44 -7.66 -57.64 21.96
N GLU A 45 -8.17 -57.72 23.19
CA GLU A 45 -8.66 -56.56 23.95
C GLU A 45 -7.58 -55.48 24.10
N ASN A 46 -6.37 -55.86 24.51
CA ASN A 46 -5.25 -54.93 24.61
C ASN A 46 -4.88 -54.30 23.25
N HIS A 47 -4.99 -55.07 22.16
CA HIS A 47 -4.74 -54.56 20.81
C HIS A 47 -5.83 -53.56 20.39
N PHE A 48 -7.10 -53.81 20.72
CA PHE A 48 -8.17 -52.84 20.49
C PHE A 48 -7.93 -51.55 21.27
N ASP A 49 -7.54 -51.64 22.54
CA ASP A 49 -7.22 -50.47 23.37
C ASP A 49 -6.05 -49.66 22.81
N ASP A 50 -4.98 -50.32 22.34
CA ASP A 50 -3.83 -49.65 21.72
C ASP A 50 -4.22 -48.94 20.42
N VAL A 51 -5.00 -49.61 19.56
CA VAL A 51 -5.50 -49.02 18.31
C VAL A 51 -6.42 -47.82 18.60
N GLN A 52 -7.28 -47.91 19.61
CA GLN A 52 -8.16 -46.81 20.00
C GLN A 52 -7.36 -45.61 20.49
N LYS A 53 -6.35 -45.82 21.35
CA LYS A 53 -5.46 -44.75 21.82
C LYS A 53 -4.72 -44.07 20.67
N LYS A 54 -4.16 -44.85 19.74
CA LYS A 54 -3.48 -44.31 18.55
C LYS A 54 -4.43 -43.47 17.69
N PHE A 55 -5.66 -43.93 17.50
CA PHE A 55 -6.68 -43.19 16.75
C PHE A 55 -7.01 -41.85 17.42
N GLU A 56 -7.17 -41.83 18.75
CA GLU A 56 -7.42 -40.61 19.52
C GLU A 56 -6.23 -39.64 19.47
N GLU A 57 -5.00 -40.14 19.60
CA GLU A 57 -3.77 -39.34 19.49
C GLU A 57 -3.63 -38.70 18.10
N GLU A 58 -3.83 -39.47 17.03
CA GLU A 58 -3.79 -38.94 15.66
C GLU A 58 -4.90 -37.90 15.42
N ARG A 59 -6.09 -38.11 15.98
CA ARG A 59 -7.17 -37.12 15.93
C ARG A 59 -6.79 -35.84 16.67
N ARG A 60 -6.20 -35.93 17.86
CA ARG A 60 -5.72 -34.78 18.64
C ARG A 60 -4.61 -34.02 17.91
N LYS A 61 -3.65 -34.72 17.30
CA LYS A 61 -2.59 -34.09 16.48
C LYS A 61 -3.19 -33.34 15.30
N ARG A 62 -4.13 -33.95 14.56
CA ARG A 62 -4.82 -33.29 13.44
C ARG A 62 -5.59 -32.04 13.88
N GLN A 63 -6.26 -32.11 15.03
CA GLN A 63 -6.96 -30.96 15.62
C GLN A 63 -5.97 -29.84 15.97
N SER A 64 -4.87 -30.16 16.66
CA SER A 64 -3.85 -29.19 17.02
C SER A 64 -3.19 -28.54 15.78
N ILE A 65 -2.87 -29.33 14.75
CA ILE A 65 -2.32 -28.79 13.48
C ILE A 65 -3.33 -27.86 12.81
N ASN A 66 -4.62 -28.23 12.79
CA ASN A 66 -5.65 -27.40 12.20
C ASN A 66 -5.84 -26.09 12.98
N GLU A 67 -5.81 -26.12 14.32
CA GLU A 67 -5.88 -24.93 15.17
C GLU A 67 -4.70 -23.98 14.93
N ILE A 68 -3.47 -24.53 14.79
CA ILE A 68 -2.28 -23.74 14.46
C ILE A 68 -2.45 -23.08 13.09
N ALA A 69 -2.84 -23.84 12.07
CA ALA A 69 -3.05 -23.34 10.72
C ALA A 69 -4.14 -22.26 10.66
N GLU A 70 -5.24 -22.43 11.41
CA GLU A 70 -6.29 -21.43 11.53
C GLU A 70 -5.79 -20.15 12.21
N ASN A 71 -4.97 -20.28 13.26
CA ASN A 71 -4.40 -19.13 13.96
C ASN A 71 -3.40 -18.36 13.08
N GLU A 72 -2.53 -19.07 12.37
CA GLU A 72 -1.61 -18.48 11.39
C GLU A 72 -2.39 -17.75 10.28
N ASN A 73 -3.44 -18.37 9.74
CA ASN A 73 -4.27 -17.72 8.72
C ASN A 73 -4.95 -16.45 9.26
N LYS A 74 -5.48 -16.47 10.49
CA LYS A 74 -6.04 -15.28 11.15
C LYS A 74 -5.00 -14.18 11.34
N GLN A 75 -3.78 -14.52 11.74
CA GLN A 75 -2.69 -13.56 11.87
C GLN A 75 -2.32 -12.96 10.52
N VAL A 76 -2.19 -13.78 9.48
CA VAL A 76 -1.91 -13.31 8.11
C VAL A 76 -3.01 -12.37 7.61
N GLN A 77 -4.29 -12.69 7.85
CA GLN A 77 -5.41 -11.82 7.48
C GLN A 77 -5.37 -10.48 8.23
N THR A 78 -5.05 -10.51 9.52
CA THR A 78 -4.91 -9.30 10.35
C THR A 78 -3.77 -8.42 9.84
N LEU A 79 -2.60 -9.01 9.56
CA LEU A 79 -1.45 -8.29 9.02
C LEU A 79 -1.75 -7.71 7.63
N LYS A 80 -2.46 -8.45 6.77
CA LYS A 80 -2.91 -7.92 5.47
C LYS A 80 -3.84 -6.71 5.62
N SER A 81 -4.77 -6.76 6.58
CA SER A 81 -5.66 -5.63 6.86
C SER A 81 -4.89 -4.40 7.35
N GLN A 82 -3.93 -4.59 8.25
CA GLN A 82 -3.09 -3.50 8.78
C GLN A 82 -2.20 -2.89 7.68
N LEU A 83 -1.65 -3.73 6.80
CA LEU A 83 -0.85 -3.29 5.66
C LEU A 83 -1.71 -2.44 4.71
N LEU A 84 -2.90 -2.91 4.35
CA LEU A 84 -3.83 -2.17 3.49
C LEU A 84 -4.25 -0.82 4.11
N GLU A 85 -4.47 -0.77 5.41
CA GLU A 85 -4.76 0.48 6.12
C GLU A 85 -3.57 1.44 6.10
N ALA A 86 -2.35 0.94 6.31
CA ALA A 86 -1.13 1.73 6.22
C ALA A 86 -0.89 2.26 4.80
N GLU A 87 -1.11 1.46 3.77
CA GLU A 87 -1.05 1.89 2.36
C GLU A 87 -2.05 3.02 2.08
N ARG A 88 -3.29 2.89 2.54
CA ARG A 88 -4.32 3.93 2.36
C ARG A 88 -3.96 5.24 3.07
N LEU A 89 -3.38 5.16 4.26
CA LEU A 89 -2.91 6.34 4.99
C LEU A 89 -1.72 7.00 4.30
N LEU A 90 -0.82 6.20 3.71
CA LEU A 90 0.29 6.72 2.89
C LEU A 90 -0.24 7.39 1.63
N GLU A 91 -1.18 6.77 0.90
CA GLU A 91 -1.85 7.37 -0.26
C GLU A 91 -2.44 8.75 0.06
N ASN A 92 -3.09 8.88 1.22
CA ASN A 92 -3.61 10.16 1.70
C ASN A 92 -2.51 11.14 2.16
N SER A 93 -1.33 10.65 2.54
CA SER A 93 -0.20 11.46 3.02
C SER A 93 0.66 12.04 1.89
N TYR A 94 0.48 11.61 0.64
CA TYR A 94 1.17 12.22 -0.51
C TYR A 94 0.56 13.56 -0.94
N SER A 95 -0.62 13.93 -0.45
CA SER A 95 -1.21 15.23 -0.76
C SER A 95 -0.57 16.32 0.10
N ALA A 96 -0.11 17.39 -0.55
CA ALA A 96 0.46 18.54 0.13
C ALA A 96 -0.55 19.15 1.12
N PRO A 97 -0.11 19.64 2.30
CA PRO A 97 -1.01 20.27 3.27
C PRO A 97 -1.82 21.42 2.64
N LEU A 98 -3.15 21.43 2.81
CA LEU A 98 -4.03 22.48 2.24
C LEU A 98 -3.66 23.90 2.68
N ALA A 99 -3.00 24.06 3.84
CA ALA A 99 -2.46 25.34 4.30
C ALA A 99 -1.42 25.96 3.34
N LEU A 100 -0.78 25.15 2.48
CA LEU A 100 0.15 25.63 1.46
C LEU A 100 -0.56 26.26 0.26
N GLN A 101 -1.83 25.93 -0.01
CA GLN A 101 -2.54 26.43 -1.18
C GLN A 101 -2.54 27.97 -1.30
N PRO A 102 -2.93 28.76 -0.27
CA PRO A 102 -2.91 30.22 -0.39
C PRO A 102 -1.49 30.79 -0.55
N LEU A 103 -0.48 30.15 0.04
CA LEU A 103 0.92 30.58 -0.08
C LEU A 103 1.44 30.35 -1.50
N LEU A 104 1.24 29.15 -2.02
CA LEU A 104 1.67 28.76 -3.37
C LEU A 104 0.92 29.56 -4.45
N ARG A 105 -0.39 29.79 -4.28
CA ARG A 105 -1.16 30.66 -5.16
C ARG A 105 -0.56 32.06 -5.21
N ARG A 106 -0.27 32.66 -4.05
CA ARG A 106 0.31 33.99 -3.99
C ARG A 106 1.68 34.05 -4.67
N THR A 107 2.51 33.03 -4.48
CA THR A 107 3.81 32.93 -5.15
C THR A 107 3.66 32.82 -6.67
N CYS A 108 2.74 31.98 -7.15
CA CYS A 108 2.42 31.84 -8.57
C CYS A 108 1.94 33.16 -9.18
N GLU A 109 1.01 33.86 -8.52
CA GLU A 109 0.51 35.17 -8.97
C GLU A 109 1.63 36.21 -9.09
N LEU A 110 2.52 36.28 -8.09
CA LEU A 110 3.64 37.22 -8.09
C LEU A 110 4.62 36.92 -9.23
N GLU A 111 4.94 35.65 -9.44
CA GLU A 111 5.85 35.22 -10.50
C GLU A 111 5.27 35.48 -11.90
N MET A 112 4.00 35.13 -12.13
CA MET A 112 3.29 35.44 -13.37
C MET A 112 3.21 36.94 -13.63
N SER A 113 2.91 37.73 -12.60
CA SER A 113 2.88 39.20 -12.70
C SER A 113 4.24 39.77 -13.08
N TYR A 114 5.32 39.24 -12.49
CA TYR A 114 6.67 39.68 -12.77
C TYR A 114 7.09 39.39 -14.22
N ILE A 115 6.86 38.17 -14.71
CA ILE A 115 7.15 37.80 -16.10
C ILE A 115 6.30 38.62 -17.08
N SER A 116 5.01 38.83 -16.76
CA SER A 116 4.10 39.66 -17.55
C SER A 116 4.59 41.10 -17.64
N GLN A 117 5.07 41.68 -16.54
CA GLN A 117 5.63 43.02 -16.51
C GLN A 117 6.89 43.13 -17.39
N GLN A 118 7.84 42.18 -17.26
CA GLN A 118 9.03 42.15 -18.11
C GLN A 118 8.67 42.07 -19.61
N ARG A 119 7.65 41.27 -19.95
CA ARG A 119 7.12 41.17 -21.31
C ARG A 119 6.58 42.50 -21.81
N LEU A 120 5.77 43.20 -21.01
CA LEU A 120 5.19 44.49 -21.38
C LEU A 120 6.28 45.55 -21.60
N GLU A 121 7.27 45.60 -20.71
CA GLU A 121 8.43 46.51 -20.83
C GLU A 121 9.24 46.20 -22.09
N CYS A 122 9.49 44.92 -22.39
CA CYS A 122 10.17 44.52 -23.62
C CYS A 122 9.40 44.93 -24.88
N ILE A 123 8.08 44.74 -24.89
CA ILE A 123 7.23 45.15 -26.00
C ILE A 123 7.23 46.67 -26.18
N ALA A 124 7.21 47.43 -25.09
CA ALA A 124 7.31 48.89 -25.14
C ALA A 124 8.62 49.34 -25.79
N GLU A 125 9.76 48.81 -25.35
CA GLU A 125 11.07 49.14 -25.95
C GLU A 125 11.21 48.68 -27.40
N MET A 126 10.59 47.55 -27.78
CA MET A 126 10.52 47.11 -29.17
C MET A 126 9.74 48.10 -30.03
N LYS A 127 8.62 48.66 -29.54
CA LYS A 127 7.88 49.70 -30.25
C LYS A 127 8.71 50.97 -30.44
N GLU A 128 9.43 51.41 -29.41
CA GLU A 128 10.34 52.56 -29.53
C GLU A 128 11.43 52.31 -30.58
N ALA A 129 12.00 51.10 -30.62
CA ALA A 129 13.01 50.74 -31.62
C ALA A 129 12.43 50.81 -33.05
N VAL A 130 11.19 50.34 -33.26
CA VAL A 130 10.49 50.46 -34.55
C VAL A 130 10.30 51.93 -34.95
N GLU A 131 9.87 52.78 -34.01
CA GLU A 131 9.72 54.21 -34.30
C GLU A 131 11.03 54.91 -34.68
N LEU A 132 12.15 54.52 -34.05
CA LEU A 132 13.48 55.04 -34.37
C LEU A 132 13.91 54.65 -35.79
N ILE A 133 13.66 53.38 -36.18
CA ILE A 133 13.92 52.90 -37.54
C ILE A 133 13.09 53.68 -38.56
N ASP A 134 11.80 53.91 -38.30
CA ASP A 134 10.93 54.66 -39.20
C ASP A 134 11.36 56.13 -39.32
N LYS A 135 11.82 56.75 -38.22
CA LYS A 135 12.40 58.10 -38.23
C LYS A 135 13.69 58.14 -39.07
N LEU A 136 14.57 57.14 -38.94
CA LEU A 136 15.80 57.04 -39.73
C LEU A 136 15.47 56.88 -41.23
N ARG A 137 14.53 55.99 -41.57
CA ARG A 137 14.08 55.75 -42.94
C ARG A 137 13.52 57.02 -43.59
N ARG A 138 12.67 57.77 -42.86
CA ARG A 138 12.12 59.06 -43.32
C ARG A 138 13.21 60.11 -43.56
N LYS A 139 14.19 60.21 -42.66
CA LYS A 139 15.35 61.10 -42.82
C LYS A 139 16.19 60.72 -44.03
N GLN A 140 16.49 59.43 -44.22
CA GLN A 140 17.22 58.94 -45.38
C GLN A 140 16.47 59.20 -46.70
N SER A 141 15.14 59.01 -46.75
CA SER A 141 14.35 59.35 -47.95
C SER A 141 14.29 60.85 -48.25
N SER A 142 14.32 61.70 -47.23
CA SER A 142 14.31 63.17 -47.38
C SER A 142 15.66 63.73 -47.84
N LEU A 143 16.77 63.03 -47.54
CA LEU A 143 18.13 63.44 -47.89
C LEU A 143 18.54 63.05 -49.32
N ILE A 144 17.70 62.35 -50.08
CA ILE A 144 17.95 62.03 -51.51
C ILE A 144 17.83 63.30 -52.41
N SER A 145 17.50 64.48 -51.86
CA SER A 145 17.42 65.72 -52.64
C SER A 145 18.76 66.41 -52.90
N SER A 146 19.82 66.27 -52.10
CA SER A 146 21.11 66.93 -52.38
C SER A 146 22.23 66.54 -51.43
N ILE A 147 23.39 66.23 -52.02
CA ILE A 147 24.75 66.20 -51.43
C ILE A 147 25.24 64.83 -50.92
N LYS A 148 25.93 64.17 -51.86
CA LYS A 148 27.17 63.37 -51.73
C LYS A 148 27.97 63.55 -50.42
N LEU A 149 28.59 62.44 -50.00
CA LEU A 149 29.93 62.33 -49.41
C LEU A 149 30.21 63.12 -48.10
N ALA A 150 31.00 62.51 -47.23
CA ALA A 150 31.57 63.08 -45.99
C ALA A 150 30.62 63.14 -44.78
N THR A 151 30.39 61.98 -44.17
CA THR A 151 30.51 61.73 -42.71
C THR A 151 30.09 60.28 -42.47
N GLY A 152 30.85 59.53 -41.67
CA GLY A 152 30.60 58.11 -41.38
C GLY A 152 29.29 57.90 -40.61
N ALA A 153 28.16 57.90 -41.33
CA ALA A 153 26.81 57.80 -40.78
C ALA A 153 26.45 56.39 -40.25
N SER A 154 27.42 55.46 -40.12
CA SER A 154 27.14 54.10 -39.64
C SER A 154 26.79 54.04 -38.15
N SER A 155 27.34 54.96 -37.33
CA SER A 155 27.25 54.85 -35.86
C SER A 155 25.82 54.86 -35.31
N GLY A 156 24.87 55.55 -35.98
CA GLY A 156 23.45 55.54 -35.59
C GLY A 156 22.72 54.26 -35.98
N THR A 157 23.09 53.65 -37.11
CA THR A 157 22.52 52.37 -37.58
C THR A 157 23.05 51.21 -36.74
N ASP A 158 24.36 51.18 -36.47
CA ASP A 158 25.02 50.13 -35.68
C ASP A 158 24.44 50.05 -34.24
N GLN A 159 24.11 51.21 -33.64
CA GLN A 159 23.47 51.28 -32.33
C GLN A 159 22.03 50.76 -32.35
N ILE A 160 21.26 51.07 -33.39
CA ILE A 160 19.88 50.57 -33.56
C ILE A 160 19.91 49.05 -33.77
N ASP A 161 20.83 48.54 -34.59
CA ASP A 161 20.96 47.10 -34.85
C ASP A 161 21.36 46.33 -33.58
N SER A 162 22.31 46.86 -32.80
CA SER A 162 22.65 46.30 -31.48
C SER A 162 21.44 46.30 -30.53
N LYS A 163 20.66 47.39 -30.50
CA LYS A 163 19.43 47.47 -29.69
C LYS A 163 18.42 46.41 -30.14
N ILE A 164 18.18 46.25 -31.44
CA ILE A 164 17.26 45.22 -31.98
C ILE A 164 17.72 43.82 -31.57
N TYR A 165 19.01 43.52 -31.73
CA TYR A 165 19.54 42.20 -31.35
C TYR A 165 19.34 41.92 -29.86
N SER A 166 19.64 42.89 -29.00
CA SER A 166 19.45 42.76 -27.55
C SER A 166 17.97 42.57 -27.16
N LEU A 167 17.04 43.28 -27.82
CA LEU A 167 15.61 43.17 -27.57
C LEU A 167 15.05 41.82 -28.01
N LYS A 168 15.50 41.30 -29.17
CA LYS A 168 15.13 39.96 -29.63
C LYS A 168 15.59 38.89 -28.65
N ALA A 169 16.86 38.93 -28.24
CA ALA A 169 17.40 37.99 -27.27
C ALA A 169 16.66 38.07 -25.92
N ARG A 170 16.30 39.27 -25.47
CA ARG A 170 15.52 39.46 -24.24
C ARG A 170 14.11 38.92 -24.35
N MET A 171 13.42 39.14 -25.48
CA MET A 171 12.08 38.62 -25.72
C MET A 171 12.08 37.08 -25.77
N GLU A 172 13.08 36.47 -26.40
CA GLU A 172 13.25 35.01 -26.42
C GLU A 172 13.44 34.45 -24.99
N LYS A 173 14.28 35.09 -24.17
CA LYS A 173 14.44 34.73 -22.76
C LYS A 173 13.13 34.83 -21.97
N ILE A 174 12.36 35.90 -22.17
CA ILE A 174 11.05 36.08 -21.52
C ILE A 174 10.08 34.98 -21.97
N SER A 175 10.08 34.63 -23.26
CA SER A 175 9.24 33.55 -23.79
C SER A 175 9.57 32.19 -23.17
N LEU A 176 10.86 31.86 -23.06
CA LEU A 176 11.32 30.64 -22.42
C LEU A 176 10.95 30.61 -20.92
N ALA A 177 11.16 31.73 -20.21
CA ALA A 177 10.79 31.86 -18.81
C ALA A 177 9.27 31.70 -18.60
N MET A 178 8.45 32.27 -19.47
CA MET A 178 6.99 32.12 -19.40
C MET A 178 6.55 30.66 -19.61
N SER A 179 7.15 29.95 -20.59
CA SER A 179 6.84 28.55 -20.85
C SER A 179 7.30 27.63 -19.71
N GLU A 180 8.51 27.84 -19.20
CA GLU A 180 9.04 27.08 -18.05
C GLU A 180 8.14 27.29 -16.84
N CYS A 181 7.83 28.55 -16.52
CA CYS A 181 7.10 28.88 -15.32
C CYS A 181 5.69 28.29 -15.37
N HIS A 182 5.02 28.36 -16.53
CA HIS A 182 3.72 27.71 -16.72
C HIS A 182 3.80 26.20 -16.51
N GLN A 183 4.77 25.52 -17.13
CA GLN A 183 4.94 24.07 -17.00
C GLN A 183 5.24 23.67 -15.55
N ARG A 184 6.14 24.39 -14.88
CA ARG A 184 6.46 24.14 -13.47
C ARG A 184 5.24 24.29 -12.58
N TRP A 185 4.41 25.32 -12.78
CA TRP A 185 3.20 25.50 -11.97
C TRP A 185 2.14 24.43 -12.24
N ILE A 186 2.03 23.89 -13.47
CA ILE A 186 1.20 22.70 -13.76
C ILE A 186 1.68 21.49 -12.94
N GLU A 187 2.99 21.25 -12.93
CA GLU A 187 3.58 20.13 -12.20
C GLU A 187 3.40 20.28 -10.69
N VAL A 188 3.61 21.47 -10.14
CA VAL A 188 3.38 21.77 -8.73
C VAL A 188 1.91 21.57 -8.35
N GLU A 189 0.97 22.03 -9.19
CA GLU A 189 -0.47 21.84 -8.98
C GLU A 189 -0.85 20.34 -8.95
N SER A 190 -0.30 19.55 -9.88
CA SER A 190 -0.47 18.10 -9.94
C SER A 190 0.05 17.39 -8.68
N LEU A 191 1.26 17.74 -8.23
CA LEU A 191 1.87 17.16 -7.03
C LEU A 191 1.13 17.55 -5.75
N CYS A 192 0.60 18.78 -5.70
CA CYS A 192 -0.09 19.28 -4.52
C CYS A 192 -1.54 18.75 -4.41
N GLY A 193 -2.19 18.47 -5.55
CA GLY A 193 -3.58 18.01 -5.58
C GLY A 193 -4.62 19.11 -5.33
N PHE A 194 -4.25 20.39 -5.48
CA PHE A 194 -5.16 21.52 -5.36
C PHE A 194 -4.84 22.63 -6.39
N PRO A 195 -5.85 23.38 -6.88
CA PRO A 195 -5.65 24.37 -7.93
C PRO A 195 -4.87 25.60 -7.45
N LEU A 196 -3.88 25.98 -8.26
CA LEU A 196 -2.97 27.10 -8.04
C LEU A 196 -3.13 28.19 -9.10
N MET A 197 -3.19 27.81 -10.38
CA MET A 197 -3.37 28.76 -11.47
C MET A 197 -4.85 29.09 -11.66
N ILE A 198 -5.22 30.35 -11.44
CA ILE A 198 -6.56 30.84 -11.79
C ILE A 198 -6.52 31.14 -13.29
N THR A 199 -7.12 30.28 -14.12
CA THR A 199 -7.44 30.65 -15.49
C THR A 199 -8.39 31.85 -15.41
N SER A 200 -8.00 32.97 -16.00
CA SER A 200 -8.84 34.16 -16.06
C SER A 200 -9.95 33.98 -17.09
N ASP A 201 -10.72 32.90 -17.02
CA ASP A 201 -12.07 32.85 -17.57
C ASP A 201 -13.03 33.06 -16.40
N GLY A 202 -13.57 34.28 -16.36
CA GLY A 202 -14.13 34.90 -15.17
C GLY A 202 -15.21 34.08 -14.47
N SER A 203 -15.01 33.82 -13.18
CA SER A 203 -16.01 33.92 -12.13
C SER A 203 -15.33 33.66 -10.80
N GLY A 204 -15.08 34.73 -10.05
CA GLY A 204 -14.61 34.62 -8.67
C GLY A 204 -15.63 33.86 -7.83
N SER A 205 -15.25 32.69 -7.33
CA SER A 205 -15.86 32.12 -6.14
C SER A 205 -14.95 32.41 -4.95
N VAL A 206 -15.16 33.60 -4.39
CA VAL A 206 -14.67 33.95 -3.05
C VAL A 206 -15.50 33.11 -2.08
N ILE A 207 -15.03 31.92 -1.73
CA ILE A 207 -15.52 31.22 -0.55
C ILE A 207 -14.82 31.84 0.66
N ARG A 208 -15.49 32.84 1.24
CA ARG A 208 -15.15 33.40 2.55
C ARG A 208 -15.60 32.41 3.63
N PRO A 209 -14.75 31.96 4.56
CA PRO A 209 -15.23 31.21 5.71
C PRO A 209 -15.99 32.16 6.65
N SER A 210 -17.23 31.78 6.98
CA SER A 210 -18.11 32.50 7.91
C SER A 210 -17.68 32.27 9.36
N PRO A 211 -17.66 33.28 10.25
CA PRO A 211 -17.36 33.09 11.67
C PRO A 211 -18.67 32.98 12.48
N SER A 212 -18.99 31.78 12.97
CA SER A 212 -19.95 31.48 14.05
C SER A 212 -19.98 29.95 14.21
N ASN A 213 -19.81 29.31 15.36
CA ASN A 213 -20.04 29.71 16.73
C ASN A 213 -18.91 29.21 17.64
N THR A 214 -18.36 30.13 18.39
CA THR A 214 -17.93 29.89 19.76
C THR A 214 -19.13 29.45 20.59
N SER A 215 -19.11 28.21 21.09
CA SER A 215 -19.80 27.89 22.34
C SER A 215 -18.80 27.19 23.26
N SER A 216 -18.23 28.02 24.11
CA SER A 216 -17.66 27.68 25.39
C SER A 216 -18.59 26.74 26.16
N PHE A 217 -18.08 25.60 26.61
CA PHE A 217 -18.58 24.95 27.82
C PHE A 217 -17.38 24.45 28.65
N TYR A 218 -16.98 25.29 29.60
CA TYR A 218 -16.25 24.87 30.80
C TYR A 218 -17.19 25.09 32.00
N ARG A 219 -17.02 24.23 33.01
CA ARG A 219 -17.65 24.17 34.35
C ARG A 219 -19.05 23.52 34.42
N ASP A 220 -19.39 22.74 35.44
CA ASP A 220 -18.81 22.56 36.76
C ASP A 220 -19.15 21.18 37.34
N SER A 221 -18.28 20.76 38.24
CA SER A 221 -18.33 19.77 39.30
C SER A 221 -19.69 19.59 40.01
N GLY A 222 -19.94 18.36 40.51
CA GLY A 222 -20.50 18.19 41.85
C GLY A 222 -21.63 17.19 42.06
N SER A 223 -21.30 16.14 42.82
CA SER A 223 -22.08 15.56 43.93
C SER A 223 -23.16 14.50 43.66
N SER A 224 -22.93 13.35 44.34
CA SER A 224 -23.87 12.47 45.06
C SER A 224 -25.14 12.02 44.32
N LYS A 225 -25.41 10.72 44.16
CA LYS A 225 -25.56 9.68 45.19
C LYS A 225 -25.66 8.31 44.51
#